data_AF-A0A7C8PAJ2-F1
#
_entry.id   AF-A0A7C8PAJ2-F1
#
_cell.length_a   1.000
_cell.length_b   1.000
_cell.length_c   1.000
_cell.angle_alpha   90.00
_cell.angle_beta   90.00
_cell.angle_gamma   90.00
#
_symmetry.space_group_name_H-M   'P 1'
#
loop_
_entity.id
_entity.type
_entity.pdbx_description
1 polymer ?
#
loop_
_entity_poly.entity_id
_entity_poly.type
_entity_poly.pdbx_seq_one_letter_code
_entity_poly.pdbx_strand_id
1 'polypeptide(L)'
;MSRSELYQGYKNYEVAFDKINTEMLHRATGNQAQEYPEQTFGDLGKMKKQVVEDIIKLRREVQATYGDGDYGHEKNLQTWEDILKGC
;
A
#
# COMPACT_ATOMS: atom_id res chain seq x y z
N MET A 1 1.01 -1.11 20.68
CA MET A 1 1.36 -2.14 19.67
C MET A 1 2.77 -2.62 19.94
N SER A 2 2.97 -3.93 19.85
CA SER A 2 4.28 -4.55 19.76
C SER A 2 4.88 -4.32 18.37
N ARG A 3 6.20 -4.44 18.26
CA ARG A 3 6.94 -4.37 16.98
C ARG A 3 6.43 -5.38 15.95
N SER A 4 5.99 -6.55 16.39
CA SER A 4 5.45 -7.61 15.53
C SER A 4 4.11 -7.21 14.90
N GLU A 5 3.21 -6.61 15.69
CA GLU A 5 1.91 -6.14 15.21
C GLU A 5 2.04 -5.01 14.18
N LEU A 6 3.01 -4.10 14.38
CA LEU A 6 3.32 -3.03 13.41
C LEU A 6 3.87 -3.59 12.09
N TYR A 7 4.79 -4.56 12.17
CA TYR A 7 5.33 -5.23 10.99
C TYR A 7 4.23 -5.97 10.20
N GLN A 8 3.37 -6.71 10.90
CA GLN A 8 2.26 -7.42 10.28
C GLN A 8 1.25 -6.44 9.66
N GLY A 9 0.92 -5.35 10.36
CA GLY A 9 0.06 -4.29 9.85
C GLY A 9 0.59 -3.70 8.55
N TYR A 10 1.89 -3.38 8.51
CA TYR A 10 2.55 -2.89 7.30
C TYR A 10 2.48 -3.91 6.15
N LYS A 11 2.78 -5.19 6.41
CA LYS A 11 2.73 -6.21 5.36
C LYS A 11 1.33 -6.40 4.79
N ASN A 12 0.30 -6.27 5.63
CA ASN A 12 -1.09 -6.32 5.19
C ASN A 12 -1.41 -5.18 4.22
N TYR A 13 -0.90 -3.96 4.48
CA TYR A 13 -1.09 -2.84 3.56
C TYR A 13 -0.31 -3.01 2.24
N GLU A 14 0.92 -3.55 2.27
CA GLU A 14 1.65 -3.87 1.02
C GLU A 14 0.87 -4.85 0.15
N VAL A 15 0.33 -5.91 0.75
CA VAL A 15 -0.49 -6.89 0.04
C VAL A 15 -1.76 -6.24 -0.52
N ALA A 16 -2.41 -5.35 0.24
CA ALA A 16 -3.58 -4.61 -0.23
C ALA A 16 -3.24 -3.71 -1.43
N PHE A 17 -2.09 -3.04 -1.40
CA PHE A 17 -1.59 -2.24 -2.52
C PHE A 17 -1.39 -3.10 -3.77
N ASP A 18 -0.70 -4.24 -3.64
CA ASP A 18 -0.40 -5.14 -4.76
C ASP A 18 -1.68 -5.71 -5.38
N LYS A 19 -2.67 -6.06 -4.56
CA LYS A 19 -4.00 -6.52 -4.99
C LYS A 19 -4.73 -5.47 -5.82
N ILE A 20 -4.86 -4.25 -5.29
CA ILE A 20 -5.52 -3.15 -5.99
C ILE A 20 -4.78 -2.85 -7.30
N ASN A 21 -3.45 -2.80 -7.28
CA ASN A 21 -2.65 -2.52 -8.46
C ASN A 21 -2.80 -3.62 -9.54
N THR A 22 -2.83 -4.89 -9.11
CA THR A 22 -3.04 -6.04 -9.99
C THR A 22 -4.44 -5.99 -10.62
N GLU A 23 -5.47 -5.72 -9.83
CA GLU A 23 -6.85 -5.56 -10.31
C GLU A 23 -6.97 -4.42 -11.35
N MET A 24 -6.32 -3.28 -11.10
CA MET A 24 -6.28 -2.17 -12.06
C MET A 24 -5.58 -2.59 -13.36
N LEU A 25 -4.45 -3.31 -13.28
CA LEU A 25 -3.74 -3.82 -14.46
C LEU A 25 -4.60 -4.80 -15.27
N HIS A 26 -5.27 -5.74 -14.60
CA HIS A 26 -6.18 -6.68 -15.25
C HIS A 26 -7.24 -5.93 -16.07
N ARG A 27 -7.89 -4.93 -15.47
CA ARG A 27 -8.91 -4.13 -16.16
C ARG A 27 -8.35 -3.28 -17.29
N ALA A 28 -7.17 -2.69 -17.10
CA ALA A 28 -6.49 -1.91 -18.14
C ALA A 28 -6.15 -2.76 -19.38
N THR A 29 -5.91 -4.06 -19.19
CA THR A 29 -5.70 -5.03 -20.29
C THR A 29 -7.00 -5.61 -20.88
N GLY A 30 -8.17 -5.13 -20.44
CA GLY A 30 -9.48 -5.60 -20.91
C GLY A 30 -9.98 -6.88 -20.26
N ASN A 31 -9.33 -7.37 -19.19
CA ASN A 31 -9.81 -8.52 -18.42
C ASN A 31 -10.96 -8.11 -17.49
N GLN A 32 -11.81 -9.08 -17.15
CA GLN A 32 -12.87 -8.89 -16.16
C GLN A 32 -12.30 -8.69 -14.75
N ALA A 33 -13.05 -7.96 -13.93
CA ALA A 33 -12.74 -7.74 -12.53
C ALA A 33 -12.73 -9.05 -11.74
N GLN A 34 -11.77 -9.23 -10.82
CA GLN A 34 -11.65 -10.45 -10.01
C GLN A 34 -11.86 -10.18 -8.53
N GLU A 35 -10.98 -9.38 -7.91
CA GLU A 35 -11.01 -9.17 -6.45
C GLU A 35 -11.99 -8.09 -6.02
N TYR A 36 -12.25 -7.10 -6.86
CA TYR A 36 -13.06 -5.92 -6.52
C TYR A 36 -14.20 -5.66 -7.52
N PRO A 37 -15.06 -6.65 -7.82
CA PRO A 37 -16.00 -6.59 -8.93
C PRO A 37 -16.96 -5.39 -8.91
N GLU A 38 -17.27 -4.88 -7.71
CA GLU A 38 -18.20 -3.75 -7.51
C GLU A 38 -17.52 -2.37 -7.60
N GLN A 39 -16.19 -2.30 -7.57
CA GLN A 39 -15.45 -1.04 -7.61
C GLN A 39 -15.24 -0.58 -9.03
N THR A 40 -15.26 0.73 -9.30
CA THR A 40 -14.85 1.26 -10.62
C THR A 40 -13.33 1.41 -10.70
N PHE A 41 -12.78 1.61 -11.91
CA PHE A 41 -11.35 1.91 -12.04
C PHE A 41 -10.93 3.18 -11.27
N GLY A 42 -11.80 4.20 -11.24
CA GLY A 42 -11.57 5.42 -10.45
C GLY A 42 -11.59 5.17 -8.94
N ASP A 43 -12.47 4.28 -8.46
CA ASP A 43 -12.53 3.94 -7.03
C ASP A 43 -11.32 3.10 -6.61
N LEU A 44 -10.85 2.18 -7.46
CA LEU A 44 -9.58 1.48 -7.25
C LEU A 44 -8.40 2.46 -7.14
N GLY A 45 -8.37 3.51 -7.97
CA GLY A 45 -7.36 4.57 -7.87
C GLY A 45 -7.39 5.29 -6.51
N LYS A 46 -8.58 5.64 -6.01
CA LYS A 46 -8.74 6.25 -4.68
C LYS A 46 -8.33 5.30 -3.56
N MET A 47 -8.73 4.02 -3.65
CA MET A 47 -8.34 2.99 -2.69
C MET A 47 -6.83 2.79 -2.66
N LYS A 48 -6.19 2.73 -3.84
CA LYS A 48 -4.74 2.64 -3.98
C LYS A 48 -4.05 3.81 -3.28
N LYS A 49 -4.52 5.03 -3.53
CA LYS A 49 -3.99 6.24 -2.89
C LYS A 49 -4.11 6.18 -1.36
N GLN A 50 -5.29 5.81 -0.85
CA GLN A 50 -5.52 5.70 0.59
C GLN A 50 -4.57 4.69 1.25
N VAL A 51 -4.40 3.51 0.64
CA VAL A 51 -3.47 2.48 1.14
C VAL A 51 -2.04 3.01 1.18
N VAL A 52 -1.59 3.75 0.16
CA VAL A 52 -0.25 4.37 0.16
C VAL A 52 -0.10 5.39 1.28
N GLU A 53 -1.11 6.24 1.51
CA GLU A 53 -1.11 7.21 2.61
C GLU A 53 -1.03 6.52 3.99
N ASP A 54 -1.78 5.43 4.18
CA ASP A 54 -1.77 4.64 5.42
C ASP A 54 -0.41 3.97 5.65
N ILE A 55 0.23 3.46 4.59
CA ILE A 55 1.59 2.91 4.66
C ILE A 55 2.60 3.97 5.08
N ILE A 56 2.55 5.15 4.48
CA ILE A 56 3.44 6.27 4.81
C ILE A 56 3.26 6.67 6.27
N LYS A 57 2.01 6.80 6.73
CA LYS A 57 1.70 7.13 8.12
C LYS A 57 2.29 6.10 9.08
N LEU A 58 2.04 4.81 8.82
CA LEU A 58 2.56 3.73 9.65
C LEU A 58 4.10 3.71 9.68
N ARG A 59 4.76 3.94 8.54
CA ARG A 59 6.22 4.01 8.47
C ARG A 59 6.78 5.18 9.29
N ARG A 60 6.16 6.36 9.22
CA ARG A 60 6.57 7.51 10.03
C ARG A 60 6.38 7.23 11.52
N GLU A 61 5.30 6.58 11.92
CA GLU A 61 5.07 6.16 13.31
C GLU A 61 6.13 5.16 13.80
N VAL A 62 6.49 4.17 12.97
CA VAL A 62 7.54 3.20 13.27
C VAL A 62 8.91 3.90 13.38
N GLN A 63 9.25 4.78 12.45
CA GLN A 63 10.51 5.53 12.46
C GLN A 63 10.61 6.43 13.70
N ALA A 64 9.51 7.10 14.08
CA ALA A 64 9.46 7.92 15.28
C ALA A 64 9.60 7.10 16.58
N THR A 65 9.10 5.86 16.58
CA THR A 65 9.10 5.00 17.79
C THR A 65 10.39 4.20 17.95
N TYR A 66 10.97 3.73 16.85
CA TYR A 66 12.06 2.74 16.86
C TYR A 66 13.32 3.16 16.09
N GLY A 67 13.31 4.32 15.41
CA GLY A 67 14.42 4.83 14.59
C GLY A 67 14.41 4.33 13.14
N ASP A 68 15.43 4.71 12.37
CA ASP A 68 15.59 4.38 10.94
C ASP A 68 16.11 2.95 10.69
N GLY A 69 15.51 1.98 11.37
CA GLY A 69 15.78 0.56 11.12
C GLY A 69 15.16 0.11 9.80
N ASP A 70 15.90 -0.67 9.00
CA ASP A 70 15.29 -1.42 7.92
C ASP A 70 14.63 -2.68 8.51
N TYR A 71 13.32 -2.60 8.77
CA TYR A 71 12.56 -3.66 9.45
C TYR A 71 12.19 -4.83 8.52
N GLY A 72 13.01 -5.14 7.50
CA GLY A 72 12.76 -6.24 6.57
C GLY A 72 11.68 -5.94 5.53
N HIS A 73 11.65 -4.70 5.06
CA HIS A 73 10.60 -4.20 4.17
C HIS A 73 11.15 -3.94 2.77
N GLU A 74 10.42 -4.37 1.74
CA GLU A 74 10.89 -4.28 0.35
C GLU A 74 10.99 -2.84 -0.17
N LYS A 75 10.18 -1.92 0.37
CA LYS A 75 10.11 -0.51 -0.06
C LYS A 75 10.35 0.43 1.14
N ASN A 76 11.23 1.41 0.98
CA ASN A 76 11.51 2.44 2.00
C ASN A 76 10.45 3.57 1.99
N LEU A 77 10.49 4.47 2.98
CA LEU A 77 9.54 5.59 3.08
C LEU A 77 9.54 6.47 1.83
N GLN A 78 10.72 6.82 1.31
CA GLN A 78 10.86 7.63 0.10
C GLN A 78 10.17 6.99 -1.11
N THR A 79 10.29 5.67 -1.27
CA THR A 79 9.64 4.92 -2.35
C THR A 79 8.12 5.08 -2.28
N TRP A 80 7.52 5.01 -1.08
CA TRP A 80 6.08 5.21 -0.92
C TRP A 80 5.64 6.64 -1.17
N GLU A 81 6.45 7.62 -0.73
CA GLU A 81 6.18 9.04 -1.02
C GLU A 81 6.23 9.34 -2.52
N ASP A 82 7.11 8.68 -3.26
CA ASP A 82 7.18 8.83 -4.72
C ASP A 82 6.02 8.14 -5.43
N ILE A 83 5.58 6.97 -4.94
CA ILE A 83 4.35 6.31 -5.41
C ILE A 83 3.15 7.23 -5.17
N LEU A 84 3.05 7.88 -4.01
CA LEU A 84 1.95 8.78 -3.68
C LEU A 84 1.88 9.97 -4.63
N LYS A 85 3.03 10.55 -5.01
CA LYS A 85 3.09 11.65 -6.00
C LYS A 85 2.62 11.22 -7.40
N GLY A 86 2.73 9.93 -7.71
CA GLY A 86 2.30 9.35 -8.98
C GLY A 86 0.86 8.83 -9.00
N CYS A 87 0.14 8.89 -7.87
CA CYS A 87 -1.28 8.53 -7.76
C CYS A 87 -2.18 9.73 -8.02
#